data_AF-A0A0F9FRH6-F1
#
_entry.id   AF-A0A0F9FRH6-F1
#
_cell.length_a   1.000
_cell.length_b   1.000
_cell.length_c   1.000
_cell.angle_alpha   90.00
_cell.angle_beta   90.00
_cell.angle_gamma   90.00
#
_symmetry.space_group_name_H-M   'P 1'
#
loop_
_entity.id
_entity.type
_entity.pdbx_description
1 polymer ?
#
loop_
_entity_poly.entity_id
_entity_poly.type
_entity_poly.pdbx_seq_one_letter_code
_entity_poly.pdbx_strand_id
1 'polypeptide(L)'
;MLDPDDEQIIKDAKGGGAVLVTWDRVVRQAAGGLTPYEVLDKAIAEGKGTKEAQAEVSRLRKLSPVDLTIMADAADKTYETFRKHIEVSELSAKLIRHLRISEGYSWRAISRHCSRIWGAPWGANQLAGIVICEKAAKLTGEDFLESPWN
;
A
#
# COMPACT_ATOMS: atom_id res chain seq x y z
N MET A 1 -1.44 -6.22 -15.31
CA MET A 1 -1.34 -4.90 -15.98
C MET A 1 -1.09 -3.89 -14.88
N LEU A 2 -0.10 -2.99 -14.99
CA LEU A 2 0.09 -1.96 -13.96
C LEU A 2 -1.07 -0.97 -14.04
N ASP A 3 -1.61 -0.55 -12.89
CA ASP A 3 -2.64 0.50 -12.84
C ASP A 3 -2.03 1.78 -13.48
N PRO A 4 -2.74 2.55 -14.32
CA PRO A 4 -2.27 3.83 -14.83
C PRO A 4 -1.74 4.78 -13.74
N ASP A 5 -2.27 4.68 -12.51
CA ASP A 5 -1.75 5.42 -11.35
C ASP A 5 -0.40 4.86 -10.84
N ASP A 6 -0.15 3.55 -10.99
CA ASP A 6 1.15 2.94 -10.70
C ASP A 6 2.22 3.40 -11.71
N GLU A 7 1.85 3.61 -12.98
CA GLU A 7 2.74 4.18 -13.99
C GLU A 7 3.14 5.62 -13.64
N GLN A 8 2.20 6.43 -13.15
CA GLN A 8 2.47 7.79 -12.70
C GLN A 8 3.35 7.82 -11.45
N ILE A 9 3.16 6.91 -10.50
CA ILE A 9 4.02 6.78 -9.31
C ILE A 9 5.43 6.33 -9.71
N ILE A 10 5.58 5.41 -10.68
CA ILE A 10 6.89 5.01 -11.23
C ILE A 10 7.58 6.21 -11.90
N LYS A 11 6.82 7.06 -12.58
CA LYS A 11 7.34 8.30 -13.18
C LYS A 11 7.80 9.30 -12.12
N ASP A 12 7.05 9.46 -11.04
CA ASP A 12 7.39 10.34 -9.91
C ASP A 12 8.60 9.79 -9.11
N ALA A 13 8.71 8.47 -8.97
CA ALA A 13 9.86 7.78 -8.40
C ALA A 13 11.14 8.01 -9.21
N LYS A 14 11.07 7.91 -10.55
CA LYS A 14 12.19 8.23 -11.45
C LYS A 14 12.60 9.70 -11.41
N GLY A 15 11.68 10.59 -11.01
CA GLY A 15 11.91 12.03 -10.81
C GLY A 15 12.57 12.40 -9.47
N GLY A 16 12.89 11.43 -8.60
CA GLY A 16 13.50 11.69 -7.28
C GLY A 16 12.50 11.93 -6.14
N GLY A 17 11.22 11.59 -6.34
CA GLY A 17 10.22 11.57 -5.27
C GLY A 17 10.44 10.40 -4.28
N ALA A 18 10.01 10.55 -3.03
CA ALA A 18 10.12 9.51 -2.02
C ALA A 18 9.27 8.28 -2.43
N VAL A 19 9.93 7.12 -2.55
CA VAL A 19 9.29 5.87 -2.96
C VAL A 19 8.94 5.04 -1.74
N LEU A 20 7.66 4.71 -1.57
CA LEU A 20 7.18 3.89 -0.44
C LEU A 20 7.49 2.39 -0.64
N VAL A 21 7.82 1.74 0.47
CA VAL A 21 8.38 0.40 0.67
C VAL A 21 7.64 -0.75 -0.03
N THR A 22 6.35 -0.61 -0.34
CA THR A 22 5.52 -1.72 -0.85
C THR A 22 5.66 -2.02 -2.34
N TRP A 23 6.49 -1.26 -3.08
CA TRP A 23 6.70 -1.44 -4.52
C TRP A 23 8.08 -2.00 -4.86
N ASP A 24 8.69 -2.66 -3.90
CA ASP A 24 10.08 -3.14 -3.93
C ASP A 24 10.44 -3.86 -5.24
N ARG A 25 9.57 -4.72 -5.79
CA ARG A 25 9.82 -5.40 -7.08
C ARG A 25 9.84 -4.47 -8.29
N VAL A 26 8.84 -3.59 -8.42
CA VAL A 26 8.68 -2.67 -9.57
C VAL A 26 9.76 -1.59 -9.54
N VAL A 27 10.07 -1.09 -8.34
CA VAL A 27 11.10 -0.09 -8.12
C VAL A 27 12.49 -0.68 -8.33
N ARG A 28 12.77 -1.90 -7.84
CA ARG A 28 14.03 -2.61 -8.13
C ARG A 28 14.23 -2.84 -9.62
N GLN A 29 13.19 -3.27 -10.35
CA GLN A 29 13.30 -3.45 -11.80
C GLN A 29 13.57 -2.12 -12.53
N ALA A 30 12.92 -1.03 -12.11
CA ALA A 30 13.11 0.29 -12.70
C ALA A 30 14.45 0.95 -12.33
N ALA A 31 15.01 0.62 -11.16
CA ALA A 31 16.24 1.19 -10.61
C ALA A 31 17.50 0.32 -10.87
N GLY A 32 17.42 -0.65 -11.79
CA GLY A 32 18.56 -1.51 -12.13
C GLY A 32 18.99 -2.47 -11.01
N GLY A 33 18.07 -2.86 -10.14
CA GLY A 33 18.28 -3.83 -9.06
C GLY A 33 18.52 -3.21 -7.68
N LEU A 34 18.65 -1.88 -7.59
CA LEU A 34 18.80 -1.19 -6.31
C LEU A 34 17.49 -1.17 -5.54
N THR A 35 17.58 -1.38 -4.23
CA THR A 35 16.45 -1.18 -3.32
C THR A 35 16.03 0.29 -3.31
N PRO A 36 14.75 0.60 -3.03
CA PRO A 36 14.30 1.98 -2.87
C PRO A 36 15.15 2.80 -1.89
N TYR A 37 15.70 2.17 -0.86
CA TYR A 37 16.58 2.80 0.13
C TYR A 37 17.96 3.13 -0.43
N GLU A 38 18.56 2.24 -1.21
CA GLU A 38 19.86 2.50 -1.84
C GLU A 38 19.77 3.59 -2.91
N VAL A 39 18.65 3.65 -3.65
CA VAL A 39 18.35 4.74 -4.58
C VAL A 39 18.26 6.07 -3.83
N LEU A 40 17.59 6.06 -2.68
CA LEU A 40 17.40 7.23 -1.84
C LEU A 40 18.72 7.69 -1.17
N ASP A 41 19.53 6.75 -0.68
CA ASP A 41 20.86 7.03 -0.14
C ASP A 41 21.78 7.64 -1.20
N LYS A 42 21.75 7.08 -2.41
CA LYS A 42 22.49 7.63 -3.55
C LYS A 42 22.00 9.04 -3.92
N ALA A 43 20.70 9.26 -3.96
CA ALA A 43 20.13 10.58 -4.24
C ALA A 43 20.53 11.61 -3.17
N ILE A 44 20.48 11.25 -1.89
CA ILE A 44 20.92 12.09 -0.76
C ILE A 44 22.41 12.40 -0.87
N ALA A 45 23.25 11.40 -1.15
CA ALA A 45 24.70 11.57 -1.32
C ALA A 45 25.04 12.47 -2.53
N GLU A 46 24.23 12.41 -3.59
CA GLU A 46 24.35 13.28 -4.77
C GLU A 46 23.71 14.68 -4.56
N GLY A 47 23.18 14.98 -3.37
CA GLY A 47 22.52 16.25 -3.08
C GLY A 47 21.19 16.45 -3.81
N LYS A 48 20.59 15.38 -4.34
CA LYS A 48 19.31 15.37 -5.05
C LYS A 48 18.17 15.04 -4.09
N GLY A 49 17.03 15.70 -4.27
CA GLY A 49 15.84 15.55 -3.43
C GLY A 49 15.45 16.86 -2.73
N THR A 50 14.15 17.03 -2.45
CA THR A 50 13.66 18.20 -1.71
C THR A 50 14.13 18.15 -0.26
N LYS A 51 14.34 19.33 0.36
CA LYS A 51 14.75 19.40 1.78
C LYS A 51 13.76 18.69 2.69
N GLU A 52 12.49 18.75 2.34
CA GLU A 52 11.38 18.09 3.02
C GLU A 52 11.49 16.56 2.94
N ALA A 53 11.82 16.01 1.76
CA ALA A 53 12.03 14.58 1.61
C ALA A 53 13.27 14.09 2.39
N GLN A 54 14.37 14.85 2.36
CA GLN A 54 15.58 14.54 3.12
C GLN A 54 15.34 14.58 4.64
N ALA A 55 14.55 15.55 5.12
CA ALA A 55 14.18 15.67 6.52
C ALA A 55 13.28 14.50 6.98
N GLU A 56 12.30 14.11 6.15
CA GLU A 56 11.39 13.01 6.48
C GLU A 56 12.12 11.66 6.53
N VAL A 57 13.03 11.40 5.59
CA VAL A 57 13.86 10.18 5.60
C VAL A 57 14.78 10.14 6.83
N SER A 58 15.38 11.29 7.17
CA SER A 58 16.20 11.41 8.38
C SER A 58 15.39 11.22 9.66
N ARG A 59 14.11 11.62 9.67
CA ARG A 59 13.16 11.37 10.77
C ARG A 59 12.84 9.89 10.91
N LEU A 60 12.48 9.22 9.81
CA LEU A 60 12.15 7.79 9.81
C LEU A 60 13.33 6.90 10.23
N ARG A 61 14.57 7.29 9.89
CA ARG A 61 15.80 6.61 10.35
C ARG A 61 16.10 6.76 11.83
N LYS A 62 15.44 7.71 12.51
CA LYS A 62 15.60 8.00 13.93
C LYS A 62 14.44 7.49 14.78
N LEU A 63 13.52 6.72 14.20
CA LEU A 63 12.42 6.14 14.96
C LEU A 63 12.99 5.22 16.05
N SER A 64 12.68 5.54 17.30
CA SER A 64 13.00 4.69 18.42
C SER A 64 12.06 3.47 18.44
N PRO A 65 12.42 2.40 19.17
CA PRO A 65 11.50 1.29 19.42
C PRO A 65 10.14 1.76 19.98
N VAL A 66 10.14 2.79 20.83
CA VAL A 66 8.91 3.37 21.40
C VAL A 66 8.05 4.02 20.32
N ASP A 67 8.65 4.77 19.38
CA ASP A 67 7.92 5.38 18.27
C ASP A 67 7.29 4.30 17.37
N LEU A 68 8.02 3.22 17.11
CA LEU A 68 7.51 2.08 16.35
C LEU A 68 6.34 1.40 17.06
N THR A 69 6.39 1.23 18.38
CA THR A 69 5.26 0.70 19.17
C THR A 69 4.03 1.61 19.07
N ILE A 70 4.20 2.93 19.20
CA ILE A 70 3.09 3.88 19.06
C ILE A 70 2.45 3.79 17.66
N MET A 71 3.27 3.67 16.61
CA MET A 71 2.78 3.52 15.25
C MET A 71 2.06 2.18 15.02
N ALA A 72 2.57 1.09 15.61
CA ALA A 72 1.92 -0.22 15.56
C ALA A 72 0.54 -0.19 16.26
N ASP A 73 0.47 0.35 17.47
CA ASP A 73 -0.78 0.49 18.22
C ASP A 73 -1.82 1.34 17.45
N ALA A 74 -1.37 2.39 16.77
CA ALA A 74 -2.24 3.23 15.94
C ALA A 74 -2.74 2.47 14.69
N ALA A 75 -1.88 1.64 14.08
CA ALA A 75 -2.26 0.79 12.96
C ALA A 75 -3.28 -0.27 13.39
N ASP A 76 -3.08 -0.94 14.52
CA ASP A 76 -3.99 -1.96 15.06
C ASP A 76 -5.37 -1.37 15.37
N LYS A 77 -5.42 -0.20 16.02
CA LYS A 77 -6.68 0.52 16.28
C LYS A 77 -7.40 0.90 14.97
N THR A 78 -6.65 1.31 13.96
CA THR A 78 -7.21 1.65 12.64
C THR A 78 -7.75 0.41 11.95
N TYR A 79 -7.01 -0.70 12.00
CA TYR A 79 -7.42 -1.99 11.45
C TYR A 79 -8.73 -2.48 12.08
N GLU A 80 -8.83 -2.47 13.41
CA GLU A 80 -10.04 -2.88 14.12
C GLU A 80 -11.23 -1.95 13.84
N THR A 81 -10.99 -0.65 13.73
CA THR A 81 -12.03 0.32 13.32
C THR A 81 -12.57 -0.03 11.93
N PHE A 82 -11.69 -0.27 10.97
CA PHE A 82 -12.04 -0.72 9.63
C PHE A 82 -12.79 -2.05 9.65
N ARG A 83 -12.28 -3.05 10.36
CA ARG A 83 -12.90 -4.37 10.48
C ARG A 83 -14.31 -4.31 11.04
N LYS A 84 -14.57 -3.38 11.96
CA LYS A 84 -15.90 -3.14 12.52
C LYS A 84 -16.86 -2.44 11.55
N HIS A 85 -16.39 -1.43 10.82
CA HIS A 85 -17.26 -0.50 10.09
C HIS A 85 -17.37 -0.73 8.58
N ILE A 86 -16.42 -1.44 7.97
CA ILE A 86 -16.49 -1.77 6.54
C ILE A 86 -17.39 -2.98 6.36
N GLU A 87 -18.43 -2.83 5.57
CA GLU A 87 -19.32 -3.93 5.21
C GLU A 87 -19.08 -4.34 3.75
N VAL A 88 -19.07 -5.66 3.52
CA VAL A 88 -18.92 -6.25 2.19
C VAL A 88 -20.14 -7.14 1.96
N SER A 89 -20.85 -6.93 0.87
CA SER A 89 -21.94 -7.81 0.44
C SER A 89 -21.41 -8.99 -0.37
N GLU A 90 -22.18 -10.06 -0.53
CA GLU A 90 -21.79 -11.21 -1.36
C GLU A 90 -21.49 -10.83 -2.82
N LEU A 91 -22.25 -9.88 -3.38
CA LEU A 91 -22.01 -9.38 -4.74
C LEU A 91 -20.66 -8.66 -4.81
N SER A 92 -20.39 -7.77 -3.85
CA SER A 92 -19.11 -7.07 -3.74
C SER A 92 -17.97 -8.05 -3.52
N ALA A 93 -18.15 -9.10 -2.72
CA ALA A 93 -17.11 -10.10 -2.45
C ALA A 93 -16.65 -10.81 -3.74
N LYS A 94 -17.59 -11.18 -4.62
CA LYS A 94 -17.24 -11.77 -5.94
C LYS A 94 -16.46 -10.81 -6.82
N LEU A 95 -16.86 -9.53 -6.86
CA LEU A 95 -16.15 -8.49 -7.60
C LEU A 95 -14.74 -8.29 -7.04
N ILE A 96 -14.60 -8.12 -5.72
CA ILE A 96 -13.31 -7.92 -5.04
C ILE A 96 -12.39 -9.11 -5.31
N ARG A 97 -12.90 -10.34 -5.22
CA ARG A 97 -12.15 -11.55 -5.52
C ARG A 97 -11.63 -11.53 -6.96
N HIS A 98 -12.47 -11.20 -7.94
CA HIS A 98 -12.07 -11.09 -9.34
C HIS A 98 -10.98 -10.02 -9.54
N LEU A 99 -11.17 -8.82 -8.98
CA LEU A 99 -10.17 -7.75 -9.05
C LEU A 99 -8.83 -8.15 -8.43
N ARG A 100 -8.86 -8.78 -7.24
CA ARG A 100 -7.65 -9.17 -6.51
C ARG A 100 -6.87 -10.27 -7.22
N ILE A 101 -7.55 -11.33 -7.67
CA ILE A 101 -6.92 -12.55 -8.15
C ILE A 101 -6.76 -12.56 -9.68
N SER A 102 -7.82 -12.22 -10.41
CA SER A 102 -7.80 -12.26 -11.88
C SER A 102 -7.10 -11.03 -12.45
N GLU A 103 -7.45 -9.84 -11.96
CA GLU A 103 -6.85 -8.58 -12.44
C GLU A 103 -5.55 -8.20 -11.70
N GLY A 104 -5.23 -8.90 -10.61
CA GLY A 104 -3.99 -8.72 -9.86
C GLY A 104 -3.92 -7.43 -9.06
N TYR A 105 -5.06 -6.86 -8.65
CA TYR A 105 -5.10 -5.60 -7.89
C TYR A 105 -4.36 -5.76 -6.55
N SER A 106 -3.58 -4.75 -6.18
CA SER A 106 -3.01 -4.66 -4.82
C SER A 106 -4.10 -4.31 -3.80
N TRP A 107 -3.84 -4.51 -2.51
CA TRP A 107 -4.78 -4.09 -1.45
C TRP A 107 -5.11 -2.58 -1.53
N ARG A 108 -4.13 -1.74 -1.88
CA ARG A 108 -4.38 -0.29 -2.07
C ARG A 108 -5.28 -0.01 -3.26
N ALA A 109 -5.10 -0.76 -4.36
CA ALA A 109 -5.94 -0.64 -5.54
C ALA A 109 -7.39 -1.05 -5.23
N ILE A 110 -7.58 -2.14 -4.48
CA ILE A 110 -8.90 -2.54 -3.95
C ILE A 110 -9.49 -1.44 -3.07
N SER A 111 -8.74 -0.94 -2.07
CA SER A 111 -9.20 0.15 -1.21
C SER A 111 -9.63 1.38 -2.01
N ARG A 112 -8.81 1.81 -2.98
CA ARG A 112 -9.09 2.96 -3.83
C ARG A 112 -10.36 2.75 -4.65
N HIS A 113 -10.48 1.58 -5.27
CA HIS A 113 -11.64 1.22 -6.07
C HIS A 113 -12.93 1.24 -5.23
N CYS A 114 -12.94 0.53 -4.10
CA CYS A 114 -14.08 0.51 -3.18
C CYS A 114 -14.35 1.89 -2.55
N SER A 115 -13.31 2.69 -2.28
CA SER A 115 -13.46 4.07 -1.80
C SER A 115 -14.22 4.96 -2.76
N ARG A 116 -13.89 4.89 -4.05
CA ARG A 116 -14.60 5.66 -5.07
C ARG A 116 -16.05 5.19 -5.22
N ILE A 117 -16.29 3.87 -5.25
CA ILE A 117 -17.64 3.32 -5.45
C ILE A 117 -18.54 3.52 -4.22
N TRP A 118 -18.00 3.37 -3.00
CA TRP A 118 -18.77 3.45 -1.75
C TRP A 118 -18.80 4.87 -1.16
N GLY A 119 -18.16 5.84 -1.81
CA GLY A 119 -18.10 7.22 -1.31
C GLY A 119 -17.41 7.37 0.04
N ALA A 120 -16.51 6.44 0.38
CA ALA A 120 -15.89 6.36 1.70
C ALA A 120 -14.49 7.04 1.72
N PRO A 121 -14.06 7.61 2.86
CA PRO A 121 -12.92 8.54 2.92
C PRO A 121 -11.53 7.89 3.09
N TRP A 122 -11.45 6.57 3.14
CA TRP A 122 -10.22 5.77 3.22
C TRP A 122 -9.28 5.84 1.99
N GLY A 123 -9.72 6.25 0.80
CA GLY A 123 -8.86 6.35 -0.39
C GLY A 123 -8.08 5.05 -0.68
N ALA A 124 -6.78 5.16 -0.89
CA ALA A 124 -5.88 4.02 -1.15
C ALA A 124 -5.22 3.45 0.13
N ASN A 125 -5.89 3.53 1.28
CA ASN A 125 -5.34 3.05 2.55
C ASN A 125 -5.10 1.52 2.52
N GLN A 126 -3.91 1.10 2.95
CA GLN A 126 -3.52 -0.32 2.93
C GLN A 126 -4.41 -1.17 3.84
N LEU A 127 -4.65 -0.72 5.07
CA LEU A 127 -5.40 -1.48 6.09
C LEU A 127 -6.86 -1.65 5.68
N ALA A 128 -7.43 -0.61 5.07
CA ALA A 128 -8.74 -0.65 4.44
C ALA A 128 -8.80 -1.77 3.38
N GLY A 129 -7.82 -1.79 2.46
CA GLY A 129 -7.70 -2.81 1.43
C GLY A 129 -7.62 -4.23 1.98
N ILE A 130 -6.83 -4.43 3.03
CA ILE A 130 -6.70 -5.74 3.72
C ILE A 130 -8.05 -6.17 4.27
N VAL A 131 -8.72 -5.31 5.03
CA VAL A 131 -10.02 -5.64 5.65
C VAL A 131 -11.08 -5.97 4.59
N ILE A 132 -11.10 -5.25 3.47
CA ILE A 132 -12.01 -5.55 2.36
C ILE A 132 -11.74 -6.95 1.80
N CYS A 133 -10.47 -7.30 1.58
CA CYS A 133 -10.07 -8.61 1.06
C CYS A 133 -10.36 -9.73 2.08
N GLU A 134 -10.05 -9.52 3.36
CA GLU A 134 -10.39 -10.44 4.46
C GLU A 134 -11.88 -10.77 4.45
N LYS A 135 -12.74 -9.74 4.42
CA LYS A 135 -14.19 -9.91 4.42
C LYS A 135 -14.71 -10.56 3.14
N ALA A 136 -14.15 -10.20 1.99
CA ALA A 136 -14.52 -10.80 0.71
C ALA A 136 -14.17 -12.30 0.68
N ALA A 137 -12.94 -12.67 1.06
CA ALA A 137 -12.49 -14.05 1.14
C ALA A 137 -13.39 -14.88 2.07
N LYS A 138 -13.69 -14.34 3.27
CA LYS A 138 -14.58 -15.00 4.23
C LYS A 138 -15.98 -15.26 3.65
N LEU A 139 -16.55 -14.32 2.89
CA LEU A 139 -17.85 -14.49 2.24
C LEU A 139 -17.82 -15.48 1.08
N THR A 140 -16.67 -15.66 0.43
CA THR A 140 -16.48 -16.66 -0.62
C THR A 140 -16.01 -18.02 -0.10
N GLY A 141 -15.88 -18.18 1.22
CA GLY A 141 -15.42 -19.42 1.86
C GLY A 141 -13.91 -19.68 1.71
N GLU A 142 -13.13 -18.64 1.48
CA GLU A 142 -11.68 -18.68 1.27
C GLU A 142 -10.94 -17.98 2.43
N ASP A 143 -9.64 -18.26 2.56
CA ASP A 143 -8.74 -17.54 3.46
C ASP A 143 -7.92 -16.52 2.66
N PHE A 144 -7.92 -15.27 3.11
CA PHE A 144 -7.17 -14.20 2.45
C PHE A 144 -5.65 -14.29 2.70
N LEU A 145 -5.22 -15.08 3.69
CA LEU A 145 -3.80 -15.30 3.97
C LEU A 145 -3.17 -16.36 3.08
N GLU A 146 -4.00 -17.19 2.44
CA GLU A 146 -3.58 -18.32 1.62
C GLU A 146 -3.70 -18.01 0.12
N SER A 147 -3.06 -18.84 -0.71
CA SER A 147 -3.27 -18.78 -2.16
C SER A 147 -4.76 -19.01 -2.49
N PRO A 148 -5.37 -18.22 -3.40
CA PRO A 148 -4.74 -17.29 -4.36
C PRO A 148 -4.68 -15.82 -3.92
N TRP A 149 -4.99 -15.49 -2.67
CA TRP A 149 -5.10 -14.10 -2.19
C TRP A 149 -3.76 -13.46 -1.84
N ASN A 150 -2.76 -14.27 -1.46
CA ASN A 150 -1.38 -13.88 -1.13
C ASN A 150 -0.35 -14.52 -2.06
#